data_AF-A0A9E5TKK1-F1
#
_entry.id   AF-A0A9E5TKK1-F1
#
_cell.length_a   1.000
_cell.length_b   1.000
_cell.length_c   1.000
_cell.angle_alpha   90.00
_cell.angle_beta   90.00
_cell.angle_gamma   90.00
#
_symmetry.space_group_name_H-M   'P 1'
#
loop_
_entity.id
_entity.type
_entity.pdbx_description
1 polymer ?
#
loop_
_entity_poly.entity_id
_entity_poly.type
_entity_poly.pdbx_seq_one_letter_code
_entity_poly.pdbx_strand_id
1 'polypeptide(L)'
;TLAEMVAQLPEPLREVVVVHYGLDGGPPRTLSALGGWYGVTGEMGRVWRNEALLQLRMPLYSARLRELCGQDSRRAYARSQALDRAWLGRWRRRKVR
;
A
#
# COMPACT_ATOMS: atom_id res chain seq x y z
N THR A 1 12.35 -6.43 8.77
CA THR A 1 11.04 -6.73 9.41
C THR A 1 9.96 -5.94 8.70
N LEU A 2 8.66 -6.18 8.96
CA LEU A 2 7.57 -5.39 8.36
C LEU A 2 7.73 -3.89 8.68
N ALA A 3 8.11 -3.56 9.91
CA ALA A 3 8.33 -2.18 10.36
C ALA A 3 9.40 -1.46 9.53
N GLU A 4 10.54 -2.10 9.25
CA GLU A 4 11.62 -1.50 8.43
C GLU A 4 11.20 -1.23 6.99
N MET A 5 10.31 -2.07 6.43
CA MET A 5 9.80 -1.88 5.07
C MET A 5 8.78 -0.74 5.01
N VAL A 6 7.90 -0.67 6.00
CA VAL A 6 6.93 0.42 6.14
C VAL A 6 7.63 1.75 6.42
N ALA A 7 8.73 1.74 7.19
CA ALA A 7 9.52 2.94 7.50
C ALA A 7 10.15 3.60 6.28
N GLN A 8 10.42 2.83 5.21
CA GLN A 8 10.98 3.32 3.94
C GLN A 8 9.95 4.01 3.04
N LEU A 9 8.65 3.91 3.34
CA LEU A 9 7.63 4.62 2.58
C LEU A 9 7.72 6.13 2.84
N PRO A 10 7.54 6.98 1.81
CA PRO A 10 7.42 8.41 2.00
C PRO A 10 6.08 8.77 2.66
N GLU A 11 6.01 9.93 3.31
CA GLU A 11 4.72 10.47 3.73
C GLU A 11 3.93 11.03 2.54
N PRO A 12 2.57 10.93 2.55
CA PRO A 12 1.72 10.40 3.63
C PRO A 12 1.48 8.87 3.56
N LEU A 13 2.18 8.15 2.67
CA LEU A 13 1.93 6.73 2.42
C LEU A 13 2.20 5.86 3.65
N ARG A 14 3.27 6.19 4.38
CA ARG A 14 3.66 5.49 5.60
C ARG A 14 2.58 5.62 6.66
N GLU A 15 2.18 6.84 7.01
CA GLU A 15 1.15 7.06 8.02
C GLU A 15 -0.17 6.40 7.64
N VAL A 16 -0.57 6.50 6.37
CA VAL A 16 -1.78 5.83 5.87
C VAL A 16 -1.73 4.32 6.11
N VAL A 17 -0.61 3.65 5.83
CA VAL A 17 -0.48 2.19 6.06
C VAL A 17 -0.44 1.87 7.55
N VAL A 18 0.35 2.61 8.34
CA VAL A 18 0.50 2.36 9.78
C VAL A 18 -0.85 2.50 10.48
N VAL A 19 -1.54 3.63 10.29
CA VAL A 19 -2.77 3.93 11.03
C VAL A 19 -3.97 3.18 10.46
N HIS A 20 -4.05 2.97 9.14
CA HIS A 20 -5.16 2.22 8.55
C HIS A 20 -5.17 0.75 9.00
N TYR A 21 -4.00 0.17 9.23
CA TYR A 21 -3.87 -1.22 9.67
C TYR A 21 -3.58 -1.38 11.18
N GLY A 22 -3.44 -0.28 11.93
CA GLY A 22 -3.15 -0.32 13.37
C GLY A 22 -1.76 -0.88 13.69
N LEU A 23 -0.77 -0.65 12.82
CA LEU A 23 0.59 -1.17 12.98
C LEU A 23 1.38 -0.43 14.07
N ASP A 24 0.85 0.66 14.58
CA ASP A 24 1.33 1.42 15.74
C ASP A 24 0.77 0.88 17.07
N GLY A 25 -0.02 -0.20 17.05
CA GLY A 25 -0.69 -0.76 18.23
C GLY A 25 -1.99 -0.04 18.60
N GLY A 26 -2.38 0.98 17.83
CA GLY A 26 -3.68 1.65 17.97
C GLY A 26 -4.80 0.91 17.22
N PRO A 27 -6.07 1.28 17.45
CA PRO A 27 -7.17 0.76 16.67
C PRO A 27 -7.08 1.22 15.20
N PRO A 28 -7.27 0.33 14.22
CA PRO A 28 -7.30 0.68 12.79
C PRO A 28 -8.25 1.85 12.49
N ARG A 29 -7.82 2.81 11.67
CA ARG A 29 -8.67 3.93 11.22
C ARG A 29 -9.14 3.79 9.78
N THR A 30 -10.26 4.43 9.46
CA THR A 30 -10.79 4.42 8.10
C THR A 30 -10.00 5.37 7.19
N LEU A 31 -9.96 5.07 5.89
CA LEU A 31 -9.32 5.94 4.90
C LEU A 31 -10.01 7.31 4.77
N SER A 32 -11.30 7.38 5.12
CA SER A 32 -12.04 8.63 5.17
C SER A 32 -11.59 9.52 6.33
N ALA A 33 -11.37 8.92 7.51
CA ALA A 33 -10.83 9.64 8.67
C ALA A 33 -9.41 10.15 8.38
N LEU A 34 -8.57 9.29 7.79
CA LEU A 34 -7.22 9.67 7.37
C LEU A 34 -7.24 10.78 6.32
N GLY A 35 -8.11 10.68 5.32
CA GLY A 35 -8.30 11.78 4.35
C GLY A 35 -8.66 13.09 5.05
N GLY A 36 -9.57 13.04 6.02
CA GLY A 36 -9.96 14.19 6.83
C GLY A 36 -8.80 14.85 7.58
N TRP A 37 -7.87 14.08 8.15
CA TRP A 37 -6.68 14.63 8.83
C TRP A 37 -5.79 15.43 7.90
N TYR A 38 -5.72 15.02 6.63
CA TYR A 38 -4.94 15.69 5.59
C TYR A 38 -5.72 16.74 4.80
N GLY A 39 -6.98 17.03 5.16
CA GLY A 39 -7.84 17.95 4.41
C GLY A 39 -8.19 17.44 3.01
N VAL A 40 -8.09 16.14 2.76
CA VAL A 40 -8.40 15.50 1.47
C VAL A 40 -9.60 14.56 1.59
N THR A 41 -10.11 14.10 0.44
CA THR A 41 -11.21 13.14 0.42
C THR A 41 -10.75 11.74 0.84
N GLY A 42 -11.68 10.91 1.32
CA GLY A 42 -11.38 9.50 1.60
C GLY A 42 -10.92 8.71 0.37
N GLU A 43 -11.25 9.17 -0.84
CA GLU A 43 -10.73 8.59 -2.08
C GLU A 43 -9.24 8.86 -2.25
N MET A 44 -8.73 10.04 -1.85
CA MET A 44 -7.29 10.28 -1.80
C MET A 44 -6.60 9.35 -0.78
N GLY A 45 -7.23 9.08 0.37
CA GLY A 45 -6.76 8.04 1.29
C GLY A 45 -6.67 6.65 0.63
N ARG A 46 -7.64 6.28 -0.21
CA ARG A 46 -7.59 5.05 -1.04
C ARG A 46 -6.45 5.07 -2.04
N VAL A 47 -6.21 6.19 -2.71
CA VAL A 47 -5.10 6.36 -3.65
C VAL A 47 -3.77 6.14 -2.94
N TRP A 48 -3.54 6.83 -1.82
CA TRP A 48 -2.31 6.70 -1.03
C TRP A 48 -2.10 5.27 -0.53
N ARG A 49 -3.12 4.63 0.05
CA ARG A 49 -3.00 3.23 0.48
C ARG A 49 -2.59 2.31 -0.68
N ASN A 50 -3.20 2.47 -1.86
CA ASN A 50 -2.87 1.62 -3.00
C ASN A 50 -1.46 1.87 -3.54
N GLU A 51 -0.99 3.12 -3.51
CA GLU A 51 0.38 3.48 -3.90
C GLU A 51 1.41 2.94 -2.91
N ALA A 52 1.13 3.02 -1.61
CA ALA A 52 1.94 2.40 -0.58
C ALA A 52 2.08 0.89 -0.78
N LEU A 53 0.95 0.20 -1.02
CA LEU A 53 0.93 -1.24 -1.28
C LEU A 53 1.65 -1.62 -2.57
N LEU A 54 1.64 -0.76 -3.60
CA LEU A 54 2.42 -0.98 -4.81
C LEU A 54 3.92 -0.96 -4.52
N GLN A 55 4.40 0.03 -3.75
CA GLN A 55 5.81 0.13 -3.37
C GLN A 55 6.24 -1.07 -2.51
N LEU A 56 5.42 -1.45 -1.52
CA LEU A 56 5.67 -2.61 -0.66
C LEU A 56 5.64 -3.96 -1.42
N ARG A 57 5.08 -4.01 -2.64
CA ARG A 57 5.05 -5.21 -3.49
C ARG A 57 6.20 -5.31 -4.46
N MET A 58 7.05 -4.29 -4.57
CA MET A 58 8.19 -4.32 -5.49
C MET A 58 9.12 -5.50 -5.13
N PRO A 59 9.58 -6.29 -6.13
CA PRO A 59 10.34 -7.50 -5.87
C PRO A 59 11.59 -7.28 -5.01
N LEU A 60 12.28 -6.16 -5.21
CA LEU A 60 13.49 -5.77 -4.47
C LEU A 60 13.23 -5.64 -2.95
N TYR A 61 12.05 -5.20 -2.55
CA TYR A 61 11.70 -4.94 -1.15
C TYR A 61 10.79 -6.00 -0.54
N SER A 62 10.08 -6.79 -1.34
CA SER A 62 8.98 -7.64 -0.86
C SER A 62 9.34 -9.10 -0.62
N ALA A 63 10.54 -9.57 -1.00
CA ALA A 63 10.92 -10.98 -0.88
C ALA A 63 10.74 -11.50 0.56
N ARG A 64 11.34 -10.82 1.54
CA ARG A 64 11.24 -11.16 2.96
C ARG A 64 9.81 -10.99 3.51
N LEU A 65 9.04 -10.03 3.00
CA LEU A 65 7.64 -9.84 3.40
C LEU A 65 6.75 -10.99 2.92
N ARG A 66 6.98 -11.45 1.68
CA ARG A 66 6.25 -12.56 1.09
C ARG A 66 6.52 -13.86 1.83
N GLU A 67 7.79 -14.12 2.16
CA GLU A 67 8.17 -15.27 2.99
C GLU A 67 7.48 -15.23 4.36
N LEU A 68 7.56 -14.10 5.07
CA LEU A 68 6.90 -13.92 6.37
C LEU A 68 5.38 -14.14 6.33
N CYS A 69 4.72 -13.80 5.21
CA CYS A 69 3.28 -13.96 5.04
C CYS A 69 2.86 -15.29 4.37
N GLY A 70 3.79 -16.21 4.09
CA GLY A 70 3.51 -17.44 3.31
C GLY A 70 2.97 -17.15 1.90
N GLN A 71 3.37 -16.02 1.32
CA GLN A 71 2.99 -15.53 -0.01
C GLN A 71 4.13 -15.64 -1.04
N ASP A 72 5.04 -16.59 -0.82
CA ASP A 72 6.20 -16.90 -1.66
C ASP A 72 5.87 -17.85 -2.83
N SER A 73 4.69 -18.44 -2.86
CA SER A 73 4.25 -19.29 -3.98
C SER A 73 4.12 -18.55 -5.32
N ARG A 74 4.31 -19.27 -6.43
CA ARG A 74 4.09 -18.74 -7.80
C ARG A 74 2.69 -18.15 -7.99
N ARG A 75 1.68 -18.74 -7.36
CA ARG A 75 0.28 -18.27 -7.43
C ARG A 75 0.11 -16.94 -6.71
N ALA A 76 0.71 -16.78 -5.53
CA ALA A 76 0.70 -15.51 -4.80
C ALA A 76 1.41 -14.41 -5.60
N TYR A 77 2.51 -14.75 -6.26
CA TYR A 77 3.23 -13.83 -7.15
C TYR A 77 2.36 -13.35 -8.33
N ALA A 78 1.67 -14.26 -9.02
CA ALA A 78 0.77 -13.93 -10.12
C ALA A 78 -0.38 -13.00 -9.66
N ARG A 79 -0.94 -13.23 -8.47
CA ARG A 79 -1.97 -12.38 -7.86
C ARG A 79 -1.44 -10.97 -7.57
N SER A 80 -0.25 -10.85 -6.99
CA SER A 80 0.40 -9.55 -6.73
C SER A 80 0.56 -8.77 -8.04
N GLN A 81 1.13 -9.40 -9.07
CA GLN A 81 1.31 -8.77 -10.37
C GLN A 81 0.00 -8.32 -11.04
N ALA A 82 -1.08 -9.06 -10.85
CA ALA A 82 -2.39 -8.67 -11.39
C ALA A 82 -2.92 -7.40 -10.70
N LEU A 83 -2.78 -7.30 -9.38
CA LEU A 83 -3.17 -6.10 -8.61
C LEU A 83 -2.35 -4.88 -9.04
N ASP A 84 -1.04 -5.06 -9.19
CA ASP A 84 -0.12 -3.99 -9.57
C ASP A 84 -0.42 -3.49 -10.99
N ARG A 85 -0.64 -4.42 -11.95
CA ARG A 85 -1.06 -4.07 -13.32
C ARG A 85 -2.40 -3.34 -13.37
N ALA A 86 -3.39 -3.78 -12.59
CA ALA A 86 -4.69 -3.14 -12.56
C ALA A 86 -4.59 -1.69 -12.04
N TRP A 87 -3.75 -1.45 -11.04
CA TRP A 87 -3.53 -0.11 -10.49
C TRP A 87 -2.74 0.79 -11.45
N LEU A 88 -1.60 0.32 -11.96
CA LEU A 88 -0.78 1.04 -12.93
C LEU A 88 -1.56 1.35 -14.23
N GLY A 89 -2.43 0.43 -14.67
CA GLY A 89 -3.29 0.62 -15.83
C GLY A 89 -4.33 1.73 -15.64
N ARG A 90 -4.84 1.93 -14.41
CA ARG A 90 -5.72 3.07 -14.09
C ARG A 90 -4.96 4.40 -14.14
N TRP A 91 -3.73 4.42 -13.64
CA TRP A 91 -2.87 5.60 -13.68
C TRP A 91 -2.44 5.99 -15.10
N ARG A 92 -2.05 5.03 -15.94
CA ARG A 92 -1.72 5.30 -17.35
C ARG A 92 -2.89 5.93 -18.10
N ARG A 93 -4.12 5.43 -17.89
CA ARG A 93 -5.33 6.01 -18.48
C ARG A 93 -5.63 7.43 -18.00
N ARG A 94 -5.17 7.79 -16.79
CA ARG A 94 -5.36 9.13 -16.23
C ARG A 94 -4.32 10.16 -16.73
N LYS A 95 -3.17 9.71 -17.23
CA LYS A 95 -2.14 10.58 -17.85
C LYS A 95 -2.37 10.86 -19.35
N VAL A 96 -3.17 10.03 -20.02
CA VAL A 96 -3.48 10.16 -21.47
C VAL A 96 -4.73 11.02 -21.70
N ARG A 97 -5.44 11.39 -20.63
CA ARG A 97 -6.52 12.38 -20.63
C ARG A 97 -5.99 13.70 -20.10
#